data_AF-A0A1F1S9Y5-F1
#
_entry.id   AF-A0A1F1S9Y5-F1
#
_cell.length_a   1.000
_cell.length_b   1.000
_cell.length_c   1.000
_cell.angle_alpha   90.00
_cell.angle_beta   90.00
_cell.angle_gamma   90.00
#
_symmetry.space_group_name_H-M   'P 1'
#
loop_
_entity.id
_entity.type
_entity.pdbx_description
1 polymer ?
#
loop_
_entity_poly.entity_id
_entity_poly.type
_entity_poly.pdbx_seq_one_letter_code
_entity_poly.pdbx_strand_id
1 'polypeptide(L)'
;MMGYHIRIINTSKKISDENKILKNKENLSIFLREKFNYHEGCNEMGEVYFYDPNDEESILFYDGEELLAITTSNDLLSSMIKIARSFKDGSRVVGDENETYKDINNAYLHEDDYEQTQQKEDNYIKKIKDAIIPIIVPILLGIIALILKILKIN
;
A
#
# COMPACT_ATOMS: atom_id res chain seq x y z
N MET A 1 -15.43 13.28 -13.68
CA MET A 1 -14.26 13.36 -12.77
C MET A 1 -13.51 12.05 -12.89
N MET A 2 -12.19 12.06 -12.70
CA MET A 2 -11.37 10.83 -12.72
C MET A 2 -11.50 10.19 -11.33
N GLY A 3 -11.95 8.93 -11.27
CA GLY A 3 -11.99 8.17 -10.02
C GLY A 3 -10.59 7.91 -9.49
N TYR A 4 -10.48 7.75 -8.18
CA TYR A 4 -9.26 7.32 -7.50
C TYR A 4 -9.52 6.00 -6.77
N HIS A 5 -8.48 5.22 -6.51
CA HIS A 5 -8.59 3.97 -5.78
C HIS A 5 -8.36 4.22 -4.30
N ILE A 6 -9.26 3.67 -3.48
CA ILE A 6 -9.06 3.60 -2.04
C ILE A 6 -9.23 2.17 -1.57
N ARG A 7 -8.40 1.78 -0.60
CA ARG A 7 -8.33 0.40 -0.13
C ARG A 7 -8.32 0.36 1.38
N ILE A 8 -9.10 -0.54 1.97
CA ILE A 8 -8.91 -0.92 3.37
C ILE A 8 -7.92 -2.07 3.41
N ILE A 9 -6.76 -1.82 4.02
CA ILE A 9 -5.69 -2.81 4.20
C ILE A 9 -5.41 -2.99 5.70
N ASN A 10 -4.73 -4.08 6.05
CA ASN A 10 -4.20 -4.28 7.40
C ASN A 10 -2.70 -4.61 7.37
N THR A 11 -1.87 -3.64 7.74
CA THR A 11 -0.41 -3.80 7.85
C THR A 11 0.08 -4.04 9.27
N SER A 12 -0.83 -4.11 10.24
CA SER A 12 -0.49 -4.26 11.65
C SER A 12 0.22 -5.59 11.90
N LYS A 13 1.45 -5.50 12.43
CA LYS A 13 2.23 -6.65 12.93
C LYS A 13 1.82 -7.05 14.36
N LYS A 14 0.95 -6.27 15.03
CA LYS A 14 0.57 -6.47 16.44
C LYS A 14 -0.54 -7.50 16.65
N ILE A 15 -1.29 -7.80 15.60
CA ILE A 15 -2.45 -8.70 15.63
C ILE A 15 -2.17 -9.85 14.65
N SER A 16 -2.38 -11.09 15.10
CA SER A 16 -2.22 -12.27 14.24
C SER A 16 -3.25 -12.27 13.11
N ASP A 17 -2.88 -12.82 11.96
CA ASP A 17 -3.73 -12.77 10.77
C ASP A 17 -5.11 -13.42 10.96
N GLU A 18 -5.20 -14.48 11.76
CA GLU A 18 -6.46 -15.13 12.13
C GLU A 18 -7.45 -14.21 12.88
N ASN A 19 -6.95 -13.16 13.52
CA ASN A 19 -7.74 -12.19 14.28
C ASN A 19 -8.03 -10.91 13.47
N LYS A 20 -7.50 -10.79 12.24
CA LYS A 20 -7.79 -9.66 11.35
C LYS A 20 -9.11 -9.90 10.64
N ILE A 21 -10.01 -8.93 10.69
CA ILE A 21 -11.36 -9.10 10.11
C ILE A 21 -11.28 -9.29 8.59
N LEU A 22 -10.38 -8.57 7.92
CA LEU A 22 -10.17 -8.69 6.48
C LEU A 22 -9.74 -10.09 6.01
N LYS A 23 -9.12 -10.91 6.87
CA LYS A 23 -8.62 -12.25 6.49
C LYS A 23 -9.67 -13.36 6.68
N ASN A 24 -10.81 -13.05 7.28
CA ASN A 24 -11.91 -13.99 7.46
C ASN A 24 -13.17 -13.46 6.75
N LYS A 25 -13.41 -13.95 5.52
CA LYS A 25 -14.52 -13.50 4.67
C LYS A 25 -15.88 -13.61 5.36
N GLU A 26 -16.13 -14.69 6.09
CA GLU A 26 -17.43 -14.90 6.76
C GLU A 26 -17.65 -13.86 7.86
N ASN A 27 -16.65 -13.63 8.71
CA ASN A 27 -16.71 -12.59 9.74
C ASN A 27 -16.81 -11.19 9.11
N LEU A 28 -16.07 -10.93 8.03
CA LEU A 28 -16.14 -9.67 7.29
C LEU A 28 -17.55 -9.42 6.74
N SER A 29 -18.14 -10.42 6.09
CA SER A 29 -19.49 -10.36 5.50
C SER A 29 -20.55 -10.07 6.57
N ILE A 30 -20.51 -10.78 7.69
CA ILE A 30 -21.41 -10.53 8.83
C ILE A 30 -21.23 -9.12 9.38
N PHE A 31 -19.98 -8.71 9.62
CA PHE A 31 -19.66 -7.40 10.19
C PHE A 31 -20.13 -6.24 9.29
N LEU A 32 -19.84 -6.32 7.99
CA LEU A 32 -20.21 -5.31 7.01
C LEU A 32 -21.73 -5.20 6.87
N ARG A 33 -22.45 -6.33 6.84
CA ARG A 33 -23.91 -6.35 6.78
C ARG A 33 -24.55 -5.74 8.02
N GLU A 34 -24.15 -6.18 9.21
CA GLU A 34 -24.81 -5.77 10.46
C GLU A 34 -24.52 -4.34 10.87
N LYS A 35 -23.31 -3.82 10.57
CA LYS A 35 -22.90 -2.48 11.01
C LYS A 35 -23.00 -1.40 9.95
N PHE A 36 -22.94 -1.78 8.68
CA PHE A 36 -22.81 -0.82 7.58
C PHE A 36 -23.79 -1.08 6.43
N ASN A 37 -24.69 -2.07 6.54
CA ASN A 37 -25.66 -2.43 5.49
C ASN A 37 -25.03 -2.80 4.15
N TYR A 38 -23.80 -3.32 4.15
CA TYR A 38 -23.19 -3.87 2.95
C TYR A 38 -23.53 -5.35 2.80
N HIS A 39 -23.98 -5.75 1.63
CA HIS A 39 -24.40 -7.10 1.30
C HIS A 39 -23.38 -7.75 0.38
N GLU A 40 -23.09 -9.02 0.60
CA GLU A 40 -22.17 -9.79 -0.24
C GLU A 40 -22.82 -10.13 -1.57
N GLY A 41 -22.08 -9.91 -2.65
CA GLY A 41 -22.38 -10.35 -4.00
C GLY A 41 -21.19 -11.10 -4.59
N CYS A 42 -21.45 -11.84 -5.67
CA CYS A 42 -20.45 -12.58 -6.41
C CYS A 42 -20.73 -12.42 -7.90
N ASN A 43 -19.71 -12.11 -8.70
CA ASN A 43 -19.89 -11.96 -10.15
C ASN A 43 -19.71 -13.30 -10.88
N GLU A 44 -19.88 -13.29 -12.21
CA GLU A 44 -19.77 -14.49 -13.05
C GLU A 44 -18.38 -15.15 -13.00
N MET A 45 -17.35 -14.39 -12.61
CA MET A 45 -15.97 -14.86 -12.48
C MET A 45 -15.66 -15.41 -11.07
N GLY A 46 -16.62 -15.37 -10.15
CA GLY A 46 -16.42 -15.80 -8.76
C GLY A 46 -15.80 -14.73 -7.86
N GLU A 47 -15.65 -13.48 -8.35
CA GLU A 47 -15.08 -12.39 -7.57
C GLU A 47 -16.14 -11.85 -6.60
N VAL A 48 -15.73 -11.70 -5.34
CA VAL A 48 -16.60 -11.25 -4.26
C VAL A 48 -16.57 -9.73 -4.17
N TYR A 49 -17.75 -9.14 -4.01
CA TYR A 49 -17.90 -7.72 -3.75
C TYR A 49 -18.95 -7.49 -2.68
N PHE A 50 -18.91 -6.33 -2.05
CA PHE A 50 -19.87 -5.88 -1.06
C PHE A 50 -20.51 -4.58 -1.53
N TYR A 51 -21.83 -4.49 -1.49
CA TYR A 51 -22.57 -3.31 -1.98
C TYR A 51 -23.61 -2.84 -0.96
N ASP A 52 -23.88 -1.53 -0.91
CA ASP A 52 -25.04 -1.01 -0.19
C ASP A 52 -26.27 -0.99 -1.13
N PRO A 53 -27.35 -1.73 -0.84
CA PRO A 53 -28.57 -1.73 -1.67
C PRO A 53 -29.24 -0.37 -1.82
N ASN A 54 -28.90 0.61 -0.96
CA ASN A 54 -29.44 1.96 -1.02
C ASN A 54 -28.53 2.95 -1.75
N ASP A 55 -27.31 2.55 -2.12
CA ASP A 55 -26.33 3.39 -2.80
C ASP A 55 -25.56 2.57 -3.86
N GLU A 56 -25.98 2.72 -5.12
CA GLU A 56 -25.45 1.98 -6.26
C GLU A 56 -23.97 2.27 -6.55
N GLU A 57 -23.43 3.41 -6.09
CA GLU A 57 -22.01 3.76 -6.26
C GLU A 57 -21.12 3.20 -5.14
N SER A 58 -21.74 2.68 -4.07
CA SER A 58 -21.04 2.16 -2.90
C SER A 58 -20.78 0.65 -3.06
N ILE A 59 -19.72 0.34 -3.80
CA ILE A 59 -19.25 -1.03 -4.08
C ILE A 59 -17.80 -1.20 -3.59
N LEU A 60 -17.56 -2.25 -2.81
CA LEU A 60 -16.26 -2.66 -2.30
C LEU A 60 -15.87 -4.03 -2.86
N PHE A 61 -14.84 -4.11 -3.67
CA PHE A 61 -14.29 -5.37 -4.19
C PHE A 61 -13.39 -6.03 -3.15
N TYR A 62 -13.49 -7.35 -3.01
CA TYR A 62 -12.73 -8.12 -2.03
C TYR A 62 -11.87 -9.19 -2.69
N ASP A 63 -10.57 -9.20 -2.38
CA ASP A 63 -9.59 -10.13 -2.96
C ASP A 63 -9.09 -11.21 -1.98
N GLY A 64 -9.55 -11.17 -0.72
CA GLY A 64 -9.07 -12.05 0.35
C GLY A 64 -8.24 -11.33 1.42
N GLU A 65 -7.74 -10.13 1.13
CA GLU A 65 -6.85 -9.39 2.03
C GLU A 65 -7.21 -7.92 2.17
N GLU A 66 -7.84 -7.33 1.16
CA GLU A 66 -8.23 -5.92 1.13
C GLU A 66 -9.65 -5.70 0.62
N LEU A 67 -10.20 -4.52 0.93
CA LEU A 67 -11.43 -4.00 0.34
C LEU A 67 -11.09 -2.79 -0.53
N LEU A 68 -11.29 -2.91 -1.84
CA LEU A 68 -11.01 -1.88 -2.84
C LEU A 68 -12.30 -1.17 -3.27
N ALA A 69 -12.25 0.15 -3.39
CA ALA A 69 -13.27 0.93 -4.08
C ALA A 69 -12.62 1.86 -5.12
N ILE A 70 -13.30 2.05 -6.24
CA ILE A 70 -12.98 3.08 -7.24
C ILE A 70 -14.03 4.17 -7.08
N THR A 71 -13.63 5.37 -6.68
CA THR A 71 -14.62 6.40 -6.34
C THR A 71 -14.12 7.82 -6.57
N THR A 72 -15.07 8.74 -6.69
CA THR A 72 -14.85 10.18 -6.51
C THR A 72 -15.58 10.73 -5.29
N SER A 73 -16.26 9.86 -4.52
CA SER A 73 -17.17 10.23 -3.44
C SER A 73 -16.45 10.34 -2.10
N ASN A 74 -16.50 11.54 -1.50
CA ASN A 74 -16.05 11.75 -0.13
C ASN A 74 -16.89 10.98 0.90
N ASP A 75 -18.15 10.67 0.57
CA ASP A 75 -19.03 9.90 1.44
C ASP A 75 -18.59 8.44 1.50
N LEU A 76 -18.23 7.84 0.36
CA LEU A 76 -17.67 6.48 0.33
C LEU A 76 -16.32 6.42 1.04
N LEU A 77 -15.44 7.41 0.84
CA LEU A 77 -14.18 7.53 1.59
C LEU A 77 -14.46 7.61 3.11
N SER A 78 -15.40 8.45 3.53
CA SER A 78 -15.78 8.57 4.95
C SER A 78 -16.29 7.25 5.52
N SER A 79 -17.13 6.54 4.76
CA SER A 79 -17.66 5.22 5.14
C SER A 79 -16.56 4.18 5.26
N MET A 80 -15.63 4.09 4.30
CA MET A 80 -14.49 3.17 4.38
C MET A 80 -13.58 3.47 5.58
N ILE A 81 -13.35 4.74 5.91
CA ILE A 81 -12.60 5.13 7.12
C ILE A 81 -13.31 4.65 8.39
N LYS A 82 -14.64 4.77 8.45
CA LYS A 82 -15.44 4.29 9.59
C LYS A 82 -15.42 2.76 9.69
N ILE A 83 -15.50 2.05 8.57
CA ILE A 83 -15.39 0.58 8.51
C ILE A 83 -14.04 0.15 9.07
N ALA A 84 -12.93 0.66 8.51
CA ALA A 84 -11.57 0.31 8.91
C ALA A 84 -11.33 0.54 10.41
N ARG A 85 -11.77 1.69 10.94
CA ARG A 85 -11.67 2.01 12.37
C ARG A 85 -12.49 1.06 13.25
N SER A 86 -13.64 0.62 12.75
CA SER A 86 -14.55 -0.25 13.50
C SER A 86 -14.03 -1.67 13.63
N PHE A 87 -13.10 -2.09 12.77
CA PHE A 87 -12.42 -3.37 12.90
C PHE A 87 -11.55 -3.46 14.16
N LYS A 88 -11.00 -2.33 14.63
CA LYS A 88 -10.13 -2.24 15.82
C LYS A 88 -8.91 -3.18 15.76
N ASP A 89 -8.49 -3.57 14.57
CA ASP A 89 -7.41 -4.53 14.33
C ASP A 89 -6.17 -3.90 13.64
N GLY A 90 -6.12 -2.57 13.57
CA GLY A 90 -5.07 -1.83 12.87
C GLY A 90 -5.30 -1.69 11.36
N SER A 91 -6.46 -2.09 10.85
CA SER A 91 -6.85 -1.76 9.48
C SER A 91 -6.96 -0.25 9.26
N ARG A 92 -6.60 0.19 8.06
CA ARG A 92 -6.56 1.59 7.64
C ARG A 92 -6.96 1.74 6.17
N VAL A 93 -7.42 2.94 5.82
CA VAL A 93 -7.72 3.29 4.42
C VAL A 93 -6.49 3.91 3.78
N VAL A 94 -6.08 3.40 2.63
CA VAL A 94 -4.97 3.93 1.82
C VAL A 94 -5.44 4.33 0.44
N GLY A 95 -4.82 5.38 -0.11
CA GLY A 95 -5.05 5.83 -1.48
C GLY A 95 -4.02 5.32 -2.48
N ASP A 96 -4.07 5.90 -3.68
CA ASP A 96 -3.22 5.56 -4.82
C ASP A 96 -1.72 5.84 -4.56
N GLU A 97 -1.39 6.83 -3.74
CA GLU A 97 0.00 7.19 -3.39
C GLU A 97 0.48 6.50 -2.11
N ASN A 98 -0.25 5.48 -1.64
CA ASN A 98 -0.06 4.81 -0.34
C ASN A 98 -0.21 5.76 0.87
N GLU A 99 -0.82 6.93 0.69
CA GLU A 99 -1.19 7.82 1.77
C GLU A 99 -2.32 7.19 2.60
N THR A 100 -2.20 7.27 3.92
CA THR A 100 -3.23 6.78 4.85
C THR A 100 -4.18 7.88 5.22
N TYR A 101 -5.47 7.66 5.02
CA TYR A 101 -6.49 8.63 5.36
C TYR A 101 -6.80 8.59 6.87
N LYS A 102 -6.55 9.73 7.53
CA LYS A 102 -7.05 9.99 8.89
C LYS A 102 -8.51 10.46 8.83
N ASP A 103 -8.85 11.27 7.85
CA ASP A 103 -10.22 11.67 7.54
C ASP A 103 -10.26 12.11 6.06
N ILE A 104 -11.41 12.58 5.59
CA ILE A 104 -11.60 12.97 4.19
C ILE A 104 -10.68 14.11 3.72
N ASN A 105 -10.12 14.90 4.64
CA ASN A 105 -9.29 16.06 4.32
C ASN A 105 -7.82 15.86 4.70
N ASN A 106 -7.50 14.85 5.50
CA ASN A 106 -6.17 14.65 6.07
C ASN A 106 -5.67 13.24 5.81
N ALA A 107 -4.54 13.16 5.11
CA ALA A 107 -3.79 11.94 4.91
C ALA A 107 -2.35 12.07 5.44
N TYR A 108 -1.72 10.94 5.75
CA TYR A 108 -0.35 10.87 6.25
C TYR A 108 0.34 9.58 5.78
N LEU A 109 1.66 9.56 5.76
CA LEU A 109 2.42 8.35 5.50
C LEU A 109 2.51 7.50 6.77
N HIS A 110 2.03 6.27 6.72
CA HIS A 110 1.99 5.39 7.89
C HIS A 110 3.36 4.79 8.18
N GLU A 111 3.65 4.51 9.46
CA GLU A 111 4.98 4.03 9.88
C GLU A 111 5.38 2.72 9.21
N ASP A 112 4.42 1.81 9.08
CA ASP A 112 4.59 0.52 8.38
C ASP A 112 5.02 0.66 6.90
N ASP A 113 4.78 1.81 6.27
CA ASP A 113 5.13 2.06 4.86
C ASP A 113 6.56 2.63 4.70
N TYR A 114 7.18 3.10 5.79
CA TYR A 114 8.57 3.58 5.74
C TYR A 114 9.55 2.46 5.39
N GLU A 115 9.33 1.24 5.90
CA GLU A 115 10.20 0.08 5.59
C GLU A 115 10.20 -0.23 4.08
N GLN A 116 9.04 -0.10 3.40
CA GLN A 116 8.95 -0.30 1.95
C GLN A 116 9.66 0.81 1.17
N THR A 117 9.60 2.04 1.67
CA THR A 117 10.27 3.20 1.07
C THR A 117 11.80 3.06 1.21
N GLN A 118 12.28 2.71 2.40
CA GLN A 118 13.70 2.45 2.69
C GLN A 118 14.24 1.28 1.85
N GLN A 119 13.50 0.17 1.73
CA GLN A 119 13.93 -0.96 0.88
C GLN A 119 14.03 -0.58 -0.61
N LYS A 120 13.14 0.30 -1.11
CA LYS A 120 13.24 0.82 -2.48
C LYS A 120 14.48 1.71 -2.64
N GLU A 121 14.74 2.61 -1.69
CA GLU A 121 15.93 3.47 -1.71
C GLU A 121 17.22 2.66 -1.63
N ASP A 122 17.32 1.70 -0.72
CA ASP A 122 18.48 0.84 -0.56
C ASP A 122 18.76 0.01 -1.82
N ASN A 123 17.72 -0.53 -2.46
CA ASN A 123 17.85 -1.23 -3.74
C ASN A 123 18.31 -0.30 -4.87
N TYR A 124 17.85 0.95 -4.88
CA TYR A 124 18.27 1.94 -5.86
C TYR A 124 19.74 2.35 -5.65
N ILE A 125 20.14 2.61 -4.41
CA ILE A 125 21.52 2.91 -4.02
C ILE A 125 22.44 1.73 -4.36
N LYS A 126 22.00 0.49 -4.10
CA LYS A 126 22.76 -0.72 -4.45
C LYS A 126 22.95 -0.84 -5.97
N LYS A 127 21.89 -0.64 -6.76
CA LYS A 127 22.00 -0.64 -8.24
C LYS A 127 22.96 0.44 -8.74
N ILE A 128 22.93 1.64 -8.17
CA ILE A 128 23.86 2.72 -8.51
C ILE A 128 25.30 2.32 -8.16
N LYS A 129 25.54 1.79 -6.96
CA LYS A 129 26.88 1.34 -6.53
C LYS A 129 27.42 0.25 -7.46
N ASP A 130 26.61 -0.76 -7.76
CA ASP A 130 27.00 -1.87 -8.65
C ASP A 130 27.29 -1.40 -10.08
N ALA A 131 26.63 -0.34 -10.56
CA ALA A 131 26.90 0.25 -11.87
C ALA A 131 28.13 1.18 -11.88
N ILE A 132 28.35 1.95 -10.82
CA ILE A 132 29.38 3.00 -10.77
C ILE A 132 30.75 2.46 -10.33
N ILE A 133 30.80 1.56 -9.35
CA ILE A 133 32.05 1.02 -8.80
C ILE A 133 32.96 0.38 -9.89
N PRO A 134 32.44 -0.43 -10.83
CA PRO A 134 33.25 -1.03 -11.90
C PRO A 134 33.85 0.00 -12.86
N ILE A 135 33.32 1.22 -12.92
CA ILE A 135 33.81 2.30 -13.78
C ILE A 135 34.85 3.14 -13.02
N ILE A 136 34.57 3.51 -11.78
CA ILE A 136 35.46 4.37 -10.99
C ILE A 136 36.77 3.68 -10.63
N VAL A 137 36.73 2.41 -10.22
CA VAL A 137 37.92 1.66 -9.77
C VAL A 137 39.03 1.60 -10.85
N PRO A 138 38.76 1.19 -12.11
CA PRO A 138 39.80 1.16 -13.15
C PRO A 138 40.30 2.55 -13.54
N ILE A 139 39.45 3.58 -13.50
CA ILE A 139 39.88 4.97 -13.75
C ILE A 139 40.87 5.41 -12.66
N LEU A 140 40.56 5.17 -11.38
CA LEU A 140 41.45 5.51 -10.27
C LEU A 140 42.78 4.75 -10.36
N LEU A 141 42.75 3.45 -10.65
CA LEU A 141 43.95 2.64 -10.84
C LEU A 141 44.79 3.17 -12.02
N GLY A 142 44.14 3.57 -13.11
CA GLY A 142 44.79 4.19 -14.26
C GLY A 142 45.47 5.52 -13.92
N ILE A 143 44.81 6.38 -13.14
CA ILE A 143 45.38 7.66 -12.66
C ILE A 143 46.58 7.39 -11.74
N ILE A 144 46.47 6.46 -10.79
CA ILE A 144 47.58 6.11 -9.89
C ILE A 144 48.77 5.58 -10.69
N ALA A 145 48.54 4.69 -11.66
CA ALA A 145 49.59 4.15 -12.53
C ALA A 145 50.26 5.26 -13.37
N LEU A 146 49.48 6.23 -13.87
CA LEU A 146 49.99 7.38 -14.61
C LEU A 146 50.89 8.27 -13.72
N ILE A 147 50.45 8.58 -12.49
CA ILE A 147 51.20 9.37 -11.52
C ILE A 147 52.51 8.67 -11.16
N LEU A 148 52.48 7.37 -10.87
CA LEU A 148 53.67 6.57 -10.57
C LEU A 148 54.65 6.53 -11.75
N LYS A 149 54.14 6.48 -12.99
CA LYS A 149 54.96 6.51 -14.19
C LYS A 149 55.65 7.87 -14.37
N ILE A 150 54.94 8.97 -14.15
CA ILE A 150 55.51 10.34 -14.19
C ILE A 150 56.59 10.50 -13.11
N LEU A 151 56.33 10.01 -11.89
CA LEU A 151 57.29 10.11 -10.77
C LEU A 151 58.54 9.23 -10.95
N LYS A 152 58.45 8.10 -11.65
CA LYS A 152 59.61 7.21 -11.96
C LYS A 152 60.46 7.67 -13.15
N ILE A 153 59.94 8.59 -13.96
CA ILE A 153 60.63 9.11 -15.16
C ILE A 153 61.48 10.37 -14.82
N ASN A 154 61.38 10.90 -13.59
CA ASN A 154 62.34 11.84 -13.00
C ASN A 154 63.37 11.12 -12.14
#